data_AF-A0A5C5YFE9-F1
#
_entry.id   AF-A0A5C5YFE9-F1
#
_cell.length_a   1.000
_cell.length_b   1.000
_cell.length_c   1.000
_cell.angle_alpha   90.00
_cell.angle_beta   90.00
_cell.angle_gamma   90.00
#
_symmetry.space_group_name_H-M   'P 1'
#
loop_
_entity.id
_entity.type
_entity.pdbx_description
1 polymer ?
#
loop_
_entity_poly.entity_id
_entity_poly.type
_entity_poly.pdbx_seq_one_letter_code
_entity_poly.pdbx_strand_id
1 'polypeptide(L)'
;MPLNLSKPKAAPTAPPAAAGIDVAQPQHGVTPALAASLALHFFLMVAIGFALVRRSKGTGGPPDREIGIAVVQRMPDRDRYTDAAELQTEPTPDASTDASSSSSAAPPADFAPPIDMAGVLKQLTEDARPVTGTGLAGESNVDGDDLAGDNGQGRPQNLTKKKASLFGVSGFGSRFVYVMDRSDSMNGHGGRPLKAAKSELLRSLGTLSELQQFQIVFYNDKPTAFQSGGSVQLIQGQSNLVDAAKTYVRSMRAFGGTEHGVALKMALRMRPDVIFFLTDARIPRLSSSQLREIRQRAVESGTTIHAIEFGTEPSRPTDSFLIDLAGQNGGQYQYVDVRKL
;
A
#
# COMPACT_ATOMS: atom_id res chain seq x y z
N MET A 1 102.05 -60.56 55.46
CA MET A 1 101.72 -59.50 54.47
C MET A 1 102.62 -59.76 53.27
N PRO A 2 102.18 -59.79 52.00
CA PRO A 2 101.12 -58.95 51.43
C PRO A 2 100.35 -59.59 50.22
N LEU A 3 99.65 -58.73 49.48
CA LEU A 3 99.35 -58.77 48.03
C LEU A 3 98.21 -59.65 47.48
N ASN A 4 97.06 -58.98 47.46
CA ASN A 4 96.04 -58.97 46.41
C ASN A 4 96.67 -58.80 45.00
N LEU A 5 96.29 -59.64 44.03
CA LEU A 5 96.57 -59.44 42.60
C LEU A 5 95.29 -59.70 41.79
N SER A 6 94.80 -58.62 41.17
CA SER A 6 93.69 -58.57 40.22
C SER A 6 93.86 -59.55 39.04
N LYS A 7 92.76 -60.21 38.65
CA LYS A 7 92.61 -60.81 37.32
C LYS A 7 91.61 -60.02 36.46
N PRO A 8 91.81 -59.98 35.13
CA PRO A 8 91.18 -59.01 34.24
C PRO A 8 89.80 -59.40 33.70
N LYS A 9 89.09 -58.34 33.32
CA LYS A 9 87.80 -58.17 32.64
C LYS A 9 87.63 -59.10 31.41
N ALA A 10 86.58 -59.92 31.43
CA ALA A 10 86.01 -60.56 30.25
C ALA A 10 84.66 -59.89 29.91
N ALA A 11 84.49 -59.49 28.65
CA ALA A 11 83.29 -58.84 28.15
C ALA A 11 82.13 -59.85 27.97
N PRO A 12 80.91 -59.54 28.42
CA PRO A 12 79.74 -60.30 28.03
C PRO A 12 79.11 -59.74 26.74
N THR A 13 79.19 -60.62 25.74
CA THR A 13 78.33 -60.82 24.56
C THR A 13 76.93 -60.21 24.60
N ALA A 14 76.54 -59.62 23.47
CA ALA A 14 75.22 -59.06 23.20
C ALA A 14 74.08 -60.11 23.25
N PRO A 15 72.91 -59.79 23.82
CA PRO A 15 71.71 -60.62 23.71
C PRO A 15 70.97 -60.40 22.37
N PRO A 16 70.14 -61.36 21.94
CA PRO A 16 69.59 -61.46 20.58
C PRO A 16 68.49 -60.44 20.28
N ALA A 17 68.31 -60.17 18.98
CA ALA A 17 67.32 -59.27 18.40
C ALA A 17 65.90 -59.51 18.96
N ALA A 18 65.38 -58.51 19.68
CA ALA A 18 63.98 -58.42 20.01
C ALA A 18 63.21 -57.93 18.78
N ALA A 19 62.33 -58.78 18.25
CA ALA A 19 61.31 -58.41 17.30
C ALA A 19 60.35 -57.41 17.98
N GLY A 20 60.58 -56.12 17.73
CA GLY A 20 59.69 -55.03 18.11
C GLY A 20 58.68 -54.80 17.01
N ILE A 21 57.41 -54.98 17.35
CA ILE A 21 56.22 -54.83 16.50
C ILE A 21 56.19 -53.41 15.92
N ASP A 22 56.12 -53.33 14.59
CA ASP A 22 55.88 -52.08 13.86
C ASP A 22 54.42 -51.66 14.11
N VAL A 23 54.21 -50.78 15.10
CA VAL A 23 52.91 -50.19 15.36
C VAL A 23 52.70 -49.10 14.32
N ALA A 24 52.11 -49.50 13.19
CA ALA A 24 51.58 -48.57 12.20
C ALA A 24 50.59 -47.62 12.88
N GLN A 25 50.99 -46.35 13.07
CA GLN A 25 50.08 -45.30 13.46
C GLN A 25 49.03 -45.10 12.35
N PRO A 26 47.72 -45.22 12.62
CA PRO A 26 46.72 -44.86 11.63
C PRO A 26 46.79 -43.35 11.45
N GLN A 27 47.19 -42.94 10.25
CA GLN A 27 47.09 -41.57 9.81
C GLN A 27 45.59 -41.26 9.70
N HIS A 28 45.01 -40.64 10.73
CA HIS A 28 43.64 -40.14 10.68
C HIS A 28 43.59 -39.00 9.66
N GLY A 29 43.32 -39.35 8.41
CA GLY A 29 42.77 -38.43 7.43
C GLY A 29 41.55 -37.76 8.05
N VAL A 30 41.58 -36.43 8.08
CA VAL A 30 40.51 -35.58 8.60
C VAL A 30 39.19 -36.11 8.05
N THR A 31 38.31 -36.54 8.96
CA THR A 31 37.16 -37.36 8.62
C THR A 31 36.26 -36.60 7.63
N PRO A 32 36.01 -37.15 6.43
CA PRO A 32 35.19 -36.49 5.40
C PRO A 32 33.76 -36.21 5.89
N ALA A 33 33.31 -36.93 6.91
CA ALA A 33 32.03 -36.72 7.59
C ALA A 33 31.92 -35.36 8.29
N LEU A 34 33.01 -34.82 8.87
CA LEU A 34 32.97 -33.53 9.55
C LEU A 34 32.90 -32.38 8.54
N ALA A 35 33.67 -32.48 7.44
CA ALA A 35 33.58 -31.55 6.32
C ALA A 35 32.20 -31.60 5.63
N ALA A 36 31.63 -32.80 5.45
CA ALA A 36 30.30 -32.96 4.88
C ALA A 36 29.20 -32.37 5.77
N SER A 37 29.30 -32.54 7.09
CA SER A 37 28.36 -31.95 8.06
C SER A 37 28.44 -30.41 8.05
N LEU A 38 29.64 -29.84 7.99
CA LEU A 38 29.83 -28.40 7.94
C LEU A 38 29.28 -27.79 6.64
N ALA A 39 29.49 -28.48 5.51
CA ALA A 39 28.92 -28.09 4.22
C ALA A 39 27.38 -28.15 4.25
N LEU A 40 26.79 -29.21 4.80
CA LEU A 40 25.34 -29.33 4.94
C LEU A 40 24.75 -28.18 5.78
N HIS A 41 25.36 -27.88 6.93
CA HIS A 41 24.90 -26.79 7.79
C HIS A 41 25.04 -25.42 7.12
N PHE A 42 26.12 -25.20 6.37
CA PHE A 42 26.30 -23.97 5.58
C PHE A 42 25.20 -23.81 4.53
N PHE A 43 24.90 -24.87 3.76
CA PHE A 43 23.81 -24.85 2.78
C PHE A 43 22.45 -24.64 3.44
N LEU A 44 22.19 -25.28 4.60
CA LEU A 44 20.96 -25.10 5.35
C LEU A 44 20.79 -23.65 5.83
N MET A 45 21.85 -23.04 6.37
CA MET A 45 21.85 -21.64 6.80
C MET A 45 21.61 -20.68 5.63
N VAL A 46 22.23 -20.94 4.47
CA VAL A 46 22.00 -20.14 3.25
C VAL A 46 20.56 -20.32 2.75
N ALA A 47 20.01 -21.53 2.75
CA ALA A 47 18.65 -21.81 2.33
C ALA A 47 17.62 -21.15 3.27
N ILE A 48 17.83 -21.23 4.59
CA ILE A 48 17.01 -20.54 5.60
C ILE A 48 17.14 -19.03 5.44
N GLY A 49 18.35 -18.50 5.24
CA GLY A 49 18.58 -17.08 4.94
C GLY A 49 17.80 -16.63 3.71
N PHE A 50 17.84 -17.41 2.62
CA PHE A 50 17.09 -17.12 1.40
C PHE A 50 15.57 -17.19 1.61
N ALA A 51 15.08 -18.14 2.41
CA ALA A 51 13.67 -18.26 2.77
C ALA A 51 13.18 -17.11 3.67
N LEU A 52 14.04 -16.61 4.59
CA LEU A 52 13.75 -15.46 5.45
C LEU A 52 13.82 -14.12 4.69
N VAL A 53 14.68 -14.02 3.67
CA VAL A 53 14.75 -12.87 2.75
C VAL A 53 13.54 -12.84 1.81
N ARG A 54 12.92 -13.99 1.52
CA ARG A 54 11.56 -14.08 0.94
C ARG A 54 10.46 -13.71 1.96
N ARG A 55 10.75 -12.84 2.93
CA ARG A 55 9.71 -12.24 3.79
C ARG A 55 8.72 -11.46 2.93
N SER A 56 7.47 -11.60 3.34
CA SER A 56 6.27 -11.29 2.58
C SER A 56 6.31 -9.96 1.82
N LYS A 57 6.38 -10.04 0.50
CA LYS A 57 5.71 -9.06 -0.34
C LYS A 57 4.23 -9.15 -0.01
N GLY A 58 3.59 -8.03 0.34
CA GLY A 58 2.14 -7.94 0.38
C GLY A 58 1.64 -8.40 -0.99
N THR A 59 0.94 -9.52 -1.03
CA THR A 59 0.39 -10.06 -2.27
C THR A 59 -0.78 -9.17 -2.66
N GLY A 60 -0.65 -8.45 -3.78
CA GLY A 60 -1.82 -8.17 -4.59
C GLY A 60 -2.45 -9.52 -4.94
N GLY A 61 -3.75 -9.68 -4.69
CA GLY A 61 -4.51 -10.79 -5.24
C GLY A 61 -4.34 -10.84 -6.76
N PRO A 62 -4.59 -12.02 -7.38
CA PRO A 62 -4.48 -12.16 -8.83
C PRO A 62 -5.32 -11.09 -9.54
N PRO A 63 -4.84 -10.47 -10.63
CA PRO A 63 -5.63 -9.53 -11.40
C PRO A 63 -6.82 -10.26 -12.01
N ASP A 64 -8.01 -9.72 -11.73
CA ASP A 64 -9.26 -10.05 -12.42
C ASP A 64 -9.08 -9.74 -13.92
N ARG A 65 -9.15 -10.77 -14.77
CA ARG A 65 -9.25 -10.68 -16.24
C ARG A 65 -10.57 -11.36 -16.57
N GLU A 66 -11.54 -10.69 -17.17
CA GLU A 66 -11.86 -10.46 -18.59
C GLU A 66 -13.25 -9.77 -18.54
N ILE A 67 -13.81 -9.05 -19.51
CA ILE A 67 -14.13 -9.42 -20.88
C ILE A 67 -14.35 -8.09 -21.65
N GLY A 68 -13.76 -7.93 -22.83
CA GLY A 68 -14.08 -6.82 -23.74
C GLY A 68 -15.42 -7.06 -24.42
N ILE A 69 -16.37 -6.14 -24.28
CA ILE A 69 -17.65 -6.19 -24.99
C ILE A 69 -17.40 -5.71 -26.43
N ALA A 70 -17.38 -6.64 -27.39
CA ALA A 70 -17.48 -6.31 -28.81
C ALA A 70 -18.96 -6.11 -29.17
N VAL A 71 -19.34 -4.93 -29.64
CA VAL A 71 -20.70 -4.67 -30.16
C VAL A 71 -20.76 -5.18 -31.60
N VAL A 72 -21.56 -6.21 -31.85
CA VAL A 72 -21.85 -6.72 -33.19
C VAL A 72 -23.07 -5.98 -33.75
N GLN A 73 -22.88 -5.17 -34.79
CA GLN A 73 -23.99 -4.69 -35.61
C GLN A 73 -24.26 -5.70 -36.72
N ARG A 74 -25.35 -6.46 -36.59
CA ARG A 74 -25.79 -7.41 -37.61
C ARG A 74 -26.65 -6.67 -38.66
N MET A 75 -26.12 -6.53 -39.87
CA MET A 75 -26.90 -6.18 -41.07
C MET A 75 -27.13 -7.44 -41.93
N PRO A 76 -28.14 -7.49 -42.81
CA PRO A 76 -28.67 -8.74 -43.36
C PRO A 76 -27.73 -9.57 -44.25
N ASP A 77 -26.54 -9.07 -44.63
CA ASP A 77 -25.76 -9.71 -45.70
C ASP A 77 -24.21 -9.60 -45.58
N ARG A 78 -23.64 -9.54 -44.36
CA ARG A 78 -22.25 -9.96 -43.98
C ARG A 78 -21.79 -9.39 -42.63
N ASP A 79 -20.98 -10.17 -41.89
CA ASP A 79 -20.31 -9.72 -40.66
C ASP A 79 -18.99 -9.00 -40.99
N ARG A 80 -18.78 -7.81 -40.42
CA ARG A 80 -17.52 -7.04 -40.52
C ARG A 80 -17.03 -6.67 -39.12
N TYR A 81 -15.81 -7.09 -38.79
CA TYR A 81 -15.15 -6.74 -37.54
C TYR A 81 -14.37 -5.43 -37.73
N THR A 82 -14.60 -4.45 -36.87
CA THR A 82 -13.84 -3.19 -36.84
C THR A 82 -13.33 -2.93 -35.43
N ASP A 83 -12.00 -2.90 -35.27
CA ASP A 83 -11.36 -2.42 -34.04
C ASP A 83 -11.57 -0.90 -33.91
N ALA A 84 -11.94 -0.44 -32.71
CA ALA A 84 -12.31 0.95 -32.43
C ALA A 84 -11.12 1.93 -32.38
N ALA A 85 -10.03 1.63 -33.09
CA ALA A 85 -8.79 2.40 -33.08
C ALA A 85 -8.53 3.22 -34.37
N GLU A 86 -9.46 3.23 -35.34
CA GLU A 86 -9.17 3.79 -36.68
C GLU A 86 -10.27 4.71 -37.27
N LEU A 87 -10.85 5.58 -36.46
CA LEU A 87 -11.71 6.69 -36.89
C LEU A 87 -11.36 7.91 -36.00
N GLN A 88 -10.79 9.04 -36.41
CA GLN A 88 -10.69 9.71 -37.70
C GLN A 88 -9.50 10.69 -37.65
N THR A 89 -8.72 10.73 -38.74
CA THR A 89 -7.80 11.82 -39.10
C THR A 89 -8.19 12.30 -40.49
N GLU A 90 -8.62 13.57 -40.59
CA GLU A 90 -8.60 14.49 -41.78
C GLU A 90 -9.46 14.15 -43.02
N PRO A 91 -9.70 15.09 -43.98
CA PRO A 91 -9.61 16.57 -43.98
C PRO A 91 -10.88 17.29 -44.54
N THR A 92 -10.84 18.64 -44.47
CA THR A 92 -11.76 19.65 -45.02
C THR A 92 -11.80 19.73 -46.56
N PRO A 93 -12.86 20.35 -47.11
CA PRO A 93 -12.64 21.41 -48.10
C PRO A 93 -13.48 22.68 -47.89
N ASP A 94 -12.86 23.82 -48.21
CA ASP A 94 -13.41 25.18 -48.28
C ASP A 94 -14.40 25.38 -49.44
N ALA A 95 -15.42 26.25 -49.26
CA ALA A 95 -15.49 27.56 -49.95
C ALA A 95 -16.82 28.32 -49.76
N SER A 96 -16.65 29.62 -49.51
CA SER A 96 -17.46 30.80 -49.89
C SER A 96 -18.79 31.14 -49.19
N THR A 97 -18.66 32.13 -48.30
CA THR A 97 -19.28 33.48 -48.33
C THR A 97 -20.73 33.63 -48.78
N ASP A 98 -21.59 34.05 -47.85
CA ASP A 98 -22.52 35.16 -48.06
C ASP A 98 -22.79 35.89 -46.74
N ALA A 99 -22.67 37.22 -46.79
CA ALA A 99 -22.94 38.13 -45.69
C ALA A 99 -24.35 38.70 -45.86
N SER A 100 -25.12 38.81 -44.75
CA SER A 100 -25.98 39.97 -44.42
C SER A 100 -26.78 39.75 -43.13
N SER A 101 -26.38 40.51 -42.09
CA SER A 101 -27.21 41.28 -41.16
C SER A 101 -28.64 40.83 -40.79
N SER A 102 -28.87 40.59 -39.49
CA SER A 102 -29.93 41.28 -38.73
C SER A 102 -29.88 40.98 -37.22
N SER A 103 -29.64 42.04 -36.45
CA SER A 103 -30.15 42.39 -35.11
C SER A 103 -30.46 41.29 -34.08
N SER A 104 -29.63 41.25 -33.04
CA SER A 104 -29.97 40.70 -31.72
C SER A 104 -30.88 41.70 -30.98
N ALA A 105 -32.15 41.32 -30.81
CA ALA A 105 -33.08 41.99 -29.92
C ALA A 105 -33.00 41.37 -28.52
N ALA A 106 -32.87 42.23 -27.50
CA ALA A 106 -32.95 41.88 -26.10
C ALA A 106 -34.36 41.35 -25.73
N PRO A 107 -34.49 40.43 -24.76
CA PRO A 107 -35.80 40.05 -24.23
C PRO A 107 -36.36 41.14 -23.29
N PRO A 108 -37.67 41.44 -23.32
CA PRO A 108 -38.28 42.30 -22.32
C PRO A 108 -38.44 41.56 -20.99
N ALA A 109 -38.13 42.26 -19.91
CA ALA A 109 -38.54 41.92 -18.56
C ALA A 109 -40.02 42.28 -18.39
N ASP A 110 -40.87 41.31 -18.05
CA ASP A 110 -41.86 41.44 -16.97
C ASP A 110 -42.74 40.18 -16.83
N PHE A 111 -43.36 40.06 -15.65
CA PHE A 111 -44.34 39.07 -15.18
C PHE A 111 -43.80 37.82 -14.45
N ALA A 112 -43.49 38.02 -13.16
CA ALA A 112 -43.70 36.99 -12.14
C ALA A 112 -44.97 37.34 -11.34
N PRO A 113 -45.92 36.42 -11.11
CA PRO A 113 -47.00 36.65 -10.16
C PRO A 113 -46.47 36.55 -8.71
N PRO A 114 -47.04 37.30 -7.76
CA PRO A 114 -46.63 37.23 -6.36
C PRO A 114 -46.99 35.86 -5.76
N ILE A 115 -46.00 35.23 -5.09
CA ILE A 115 -46.20 33.98 -4.35
C ILE A 115 -47.02 34.28 -3.09
N ASP A 116 -48.21 33.71 -3.01
CA ASP A 116 -49.07 33.77 -1.82
C ASP A 116 -48.51 32.87 -0.71
N MET A 117 -47.78 33.50 0.22
CA MET A 117 -47.17 32.85 1.38
C MET A 117 -48.21 32.43 2.44
N ALA A 118 -49.48 32.84 2.34
CA ALA A 118 -50.54 32.44 3.25
C ALA A 118 -51.13 31.06 2.91
N GLY A 119 -51.12 30.66 1.64
CA GLY A 119 -51.54 29.32 1.20
C GLY A 119 -50.57 28.21 1.60
N VAL A 120 -49.26 28.48 1.54
CA VAL A 120 -48.21 27.49 1.85
C VAL A 120 -48.15 27.15 3.35
N LEU A 121 -48.49 28.08 4.24
CA LEU A 121 -48.51 27.83 5.69
C LEU A 121 -49.74 27.03 6.15
N LYS A 122 -50.85 27.10 5.43
CA LYS A 122 -52.04 26.26 5.69
C LYS A 122 -51.79 24.79 5.37
N GLN A 123 -50.99 24.50 4.35
CA GLN A 123 -50.67 23.12 3.93
C GLN A 123 -49.66 22.41 4.86
N LEU A 124 -48.93 23.16 5.70
CA LEU A 124 -48.04 22.62 6.74
C LEU A 124 -48.74 22.35 8.08
N THR A 125 -50.00 22.78 8.23
CA THR A 125 -50.72 22.68 9.51
C THR A 125 -51.87 21.65 9.48
N GLU A 126 -52.20 21.07 8.32
CA GLU A 126 -53.27 20.05 8.19
C GLU A 126 -52.80 18.58 8.21
N ASP A 127 -51.50 18.29 8.05
CA ASP A 127 -50.97 16.90 8.06
C ASP A 127 -50.26 16.52 9.37
N ALA A 128 -50.89 16.85 10.51
CA ALA A 128 -50.49 16.32 11.82
C ALA A 128 -51.55 15.36 12.35
N ARG A 129 -51.45 14.08 11.98
CA ARG A 129 -52.11 12.98 12.69
C ARG A 129 -51.07 11.93 13.15
N PRO A 130 -51.15 11.47 14.41
CA PRO A 130 -50.21 10.50 14.96
C PRO A 130 -50.58 9.09 14.49
N VAL A 131 -49.64 8.37 13.89
CA VAL A 131 -49.78 6.93 13.65
C VAL A 131 -48.94 6.19 14.68
N THR A 132 -49.63 5.61 15.65
CA THR A 132 -49.12 4.53 16.49
C THR A 132 -49.03 3.28 15.62
N GLY A 133 -47.82 2.78 15.39
CA GLY A 133 -47.55 1.56 14.64
C GLY A 133 -46.43 0.77 15.30
N THR A 134 -46.82 -0.20 16.11
CA THR A 134 -46.00 -1.21 16.75
C THR A 134 -45.43 -2.22 15.75
N GLY A 135 -44.13 -2.53 15.88
CA GLY A 135 -43.56 -3.82 15.50
C GLY A 135 -42.83 -3.88 14.16
N LEU A 136 -41.49 -3.86 14.19
CA LEU A 136 -40.69 -5.00 13.74
C LEU A 136 -39.24 -4.86 14.22
N ALA A 137 -38.72 -5.96 14.73
CA ALA A 137 -37.39 -6.11 15.27
C ALA A 137 -36.36 -6.32 14.14
N GLY A 138 -35.18 -5.72 14.35
CA GLY A 138 -33.87 -6.31 14.05
C GLY A 138 -33.58 -6.81 12.65
N GLU A 139 -32.90 -5.97 11.85
CA GLU A 139 -32.00 -6.44 10.80
C GLU A 139 -30.72 -5.59 10.82
N SER A 140 -29.85 -5.92 11.77
CA SER A 140 -28.41 -5.69 11.62
C SER A 140 -27.87 -6.78 10.71
N ASN A 141 -27.53 -6.46 9.46
CA ASN A 141 -26.73 -7.33 8.61
C ASN A 141 -25.32 -7.41 9.22
N VAL A 142 -25.18 -8.35 10.13
CA VAL A 142 -23.92 -8.93 10.56
C VAL A 142 -23.62 -9.99 9.51
N ASP A 143 -22.70 -9.72 8.60
CA ASP A 143 -22.09 -10.76 7.76
C ASP A 143 -21.25 -11.66 8.67
N GLY A 144 -21.96 -12.57 9.35
CA GLY A 144 -21.44 -13.74 10.02
C GLY A 144 -21.70 -14.94 9.12
N ASP A 145 -20.87 -15.09 8.09
CA ASP A 145 -20.72 -16.35 7.37
C ASP A 145 -19.32 -16.89 7.67
N ASP A 146 -19.22 -17.65 8.76
CA ASP A 146 -18.03 -18.47 9.05
C ASP A 146 -18.41 -19.67 9.94
N LEU A 147 -19.57 -20.28 9.66
CA LEU A 147 -19.95 -21.58 10.22
C LEU A 147 -20.50 -22.49 9.11
N ALA A 148 -19.65 -22.83 8.17
CA ALA A 148 -19.76 -24.08 7.42
C ALA A 148 -18.65 -25.01 7.90
N GLY A 149 -19.04 -26.13 8.50
CA GLY A 149 -18.11 -27.16 8.95
C GLY A 149 -17.32 -27.72 7.77
N ASP A 150 -16.01 -27.50 7.79
CA ASP A 150 -15.07 -28.31 7.03
C ASP A 150 -14.04 -28.91 7.97
N ASN A 151 -14.00 -30.23 7.93
CA ASN A 151 -13.16 -31.07 8.73
C ASN A 151 -11.87 -31.28 7.94
N GLY A 152 -10.92 -30.34 8.02
CA GLY A 152 -9.71 -30.44 7.20
C GLY A 152 -8.70 -29.32 7.41
N GLN A 153 -7.75 -29.52 8.33
CA GLN A 153 -6.39 -28.94 8.31
C GLN A 153 -6.25 -27.52 7.72
N GLY A 154 -6.89 -26.54 8.38
CA GLY A 154 -6.60 -25.13 8.17
C GLY A 154 -5.20 -24.78 8.69
N ARG A 155 -4.27 -24.49 7.77
CA ARG A 155 -3.02 -23.78 8.09
C ARG A 155 -3.34 -22.55 8.95
N PRO A 156 -2.55 -22.22 9.99
CA PRO A 156 -2.81 -21.03 10.79
C PRO A 156 -2.75 -19.80 9.88
N GLN A 157 -3.91 -19.20 9.61
CA GLN A 157 -3.94 -17.86 9.05
C GLN A 157 -3.20 -16.95 10.03
N ASN A 158 -2.25 -16.21 9.51
CA ASN A 158 -1.38 -15.36 10.32
C ASN A 158 -2.22 -14.20 10.87
N LEU A 159 -2.80 -14.39 12.07
CA LEU A 159 -3.70 -13.48 12.81
C LEU A 159 -3.17 -12.04 12.95
N THR A 160 -1.90 -11.83 12.67
CA THR A 160 -1.22 -10.53 12.70
C THR A 160 -1.43 -9.66 11.45
N LYS A 161 -1.92 -10.23 10.32
CA LYS A 161 -2.08 -9.50 9.05
C LYS A 161 -3.55 -9.23 8.77
N LYS A 162 -4.00 -8.02 9.09
CA LYS A 162 -5.34 -7.54 8.77
C LYS A 162 -5.30 -6.52 7.62
N LYS A 163 -6.45 -6.33 6.97
CA LYS A 163 -6.65 -5.43 5.83
C LYS A 163 -6.87 -4.00 6.35
N ALA A 164 -6.16 -3.02 5.80
CA ALA A 164 -6.49 -1.60 5.92
C ALA A 164 -6.95 -1.07 4.56
N SER A 165 -7.86 -0.10 4.53
CA SER A 165 -8.36 0.50 3.29
C SER A 165 -8.41 2.02 3.34
N LEU A 166 -8.13 2.67 2.22
CA LEU A 166 -8.23 4.12 2.03
C LEU A 166 -8.71 4.40 0.60
N PHE A 167 -9.86 5.07 0.44
CA PHE A 167 -10.51 5.36 -0.84
C PHE A 167 -10.73 4.12 -1.72
N GLY A 168 -11.17 3.02 -1.12
CA GLY A 168 -11.41 1.76 -1.83
C GLY A 168 -10.14 0.97 -2.17
N VAL A 169 -8.95 1.56 -2.02
CA VAL A 169 -7.69 0.83 -2.12
C VAL A 169 -7.43 0.12 -0.81
N SER A 170 -7.05 -1.16 -0.88
CA SER A 170 -6.74 -1.95 0.30
C SER A 170 -5.34 -2.54 0.29
N GLY A 171 -4.70 -2.51 1.45
CA GLY A 171 -3.41 -3.14 1.69
C GLY A 171 -3.50 -4.16 2.83
N PHE A 172 -2.76 -5.26 2.69
CA PHE A 172 -2.67 -6.32 3.70
C PHE A 172 -1.32 -6.25 4.41
N GLY A 173 -1.32 -6.11 5.74
CA GLY A 173 -0.09 -5.96 6.51
C GLY A 173 -0.35 -5.83 8.01
N SER A 174 0.72 -5.64 8.77
CA SER A 174 0.66 -5.26 10.17
C SER A 174 1.14 -3.82 10.42
N ARG A 175 1.86 -3.22 9.47
CA ARG A 175 2.46 -1.88 9.61
C ARG A 175 2.03 -0.95 8.47
N PHE A 176 1.28 0.10 8.80
CA PHE A 176 0.70 1.02 7.83
C PHE A 176 1.22 2.44 8.03
N VAL A 177 1.52 3.16 6.94
CA VAL A 177 1.84 4.58 7.00
C VAL A 177 0.93 5.34 6.04
N TYR A 178 0.22 6.34 6.56
CA TYR A 178 -0.62 7.25 5.79
C TYR A 178 0.18 8.52 5.53
N VAL A 179 0.49 8.80 4.27
CA VAL A 179 1.23 9.99 3.85
C VAL A 179 0.28 10.91 3.11
N MET A 180 -0.05 12.04 3.72
CA MET A 180 -1.19 12.88 3.35
C MET A 180 -0.72 14.28 3.00
N ASP A 181 -1.01 14.71 1.78
CA ASP A 181 -0.77 16.08 1.34
C ASP A 181 -1.69 17.07 2.07
N ARG A 182 -1.11 18.18 2.51
CA ARG A 182 -1.78 19.33 3.13
C ARG A 182 -1.24 20.65 2.57
N SER A 183 -0.73 20.63 1.35
CA SER A 183 -0.39 21.83 0.58
C SER A 183 -1.62 22.72 0.35
N ASP A 184 -1.39 23.96 -0.05
CA ASP A 184 -2.48 24.93 -0.23
C ASP A 184 -3.50 24.51 -1.30
N SER A 185 -3.09 23.74 -2.31
CA SER A 185 -4.01 23.27 -3.36
C SER A 185 -5.08 22.30 -2.84
N MET A 186 -4.83 21.64 -1.70
CA MET A 186 -5.82 20.84 -0.97
C MET A 186 -6.94 21.69 -0.34
N ASN A 187 -6.80 23.03 -0.28
CA ASN A 187 -7.90 23.96 0.04
C ASN A 187 -8.85 24.20 -1.14
N GLY A 188 -8.58 23.65 -2.33
CA GLY A 188 -9.45 23.75 -3.49
C GLY A 188 -10.90 23.33 -3.20
N HIS A 189 -11.86 23.92 -3.93
CA HIS A 189 -13.28 23.58 -3.82
C HIS A 189 -13.84 23.75 -2.38
N GLY A 190 -13.40 24.77 -1.64
CA GLY A 190 -13.83 25.00 -0.26
C GLY A 190 -13.25 23.98 0.74
N GLY A 191 -12.06 23.44 0.44
CA GLY A 191 -11.36 22.44 1.24
C GLY A 191 -11.95 21.04 1.15
N ARG A 192 -12.75 20.73 0.12
CA ARG A 192 -13.33 19.39 -0.10
C ARG A 192 -12.26 18.27 -0.17
N PRO A 193 -11.13 18.41 -0.90
CA PRO A 193 -10.09 17.38 -0.93
C PRO A 193 -9.56 17.05 0.45
N LEU A 194 -9.15 18.07 1.23
CA LEU A 194 -8.63 17.85 2.58
C LEU A 194 -9.69 17.28 3.53
N LYS A 195 -10.94 17.75 3.45
CA LYS A 195 -12.05 17.23 4.27
C LYS A 195 -12.30 15.75 3.99
N ALA A 196 -12.38 15.37 2.72
CA ALA A 196 -12.57 13.97 2.31
C ALA A 196 -11.37 13.11 2.71
N ALA A 197 -10.15 13.61 2.52
CA ALA A 197 -8.93 12.93 2.94
C ALA A 197 -8.93 12.62 4.45
N LYS A 198 -9.35 13.60 5.26
CA LYS A 198 -9.50 13.43 6.71
C LYS A 198 -10.60 12.44 7.06
N SER A 199 -11.80 12.56 6.48
CA SER A 199 -12.91 11.66 6.81
C SER A 199 -12.57 10.21 6.50
N GLU A 200 -11.94 9.97 5.35
CA GLU A 200 -11.53 8.64 4.93
C GLU A 200 -10.38 8.08 5.77
N LEU A 201 -9.40 8.93 6.16
CA LEU A 201 -8.37 8.53 7.11
C LEU A 201 -8.97 8.17 8.47
N LEU A 202 -9.91 8.95 8.99
CA LEU A 202 -10.59 8.67 10.26
C LEU A 202 -11.36 7.33 10.18
N ARG A 203 -12.01 7.04 9.04
CA ARG A 203 -12.66 5.76 8.77
C ARG A 203 -11.65 4.61 8.79
N SER A 204 -10.54 4.77 8.08
CA SER A 204 -9.46 3.77 8.01
C SER A 204 -8.87 3.47 9.40
N LEU A 205 -8.56 4.50 10.19
CA LEU A 205 -8.06 4.36 11.56
C LEU A 205 -9.04 3.62 12.47
N GLY A 206 -10.35 3.77 12.26
CA GLY A 206 -11.38 3.04 13.00
C GLY A 206 -11.43 1.54 12.71
N THR A 207 -10.86 1.09 11.58
CA THR A 207 -10.80 -0.34 11.21
C THR A 207 -9.53 -1.04 11.70
N LEU A 208 -8.56 -0.28 12.24
CA LEU A 208 -7.32 -0.84 12.73
C LEU A 208 -7.55 -1.61 14.04
N SER A 209 -6.88 -2.76 14.15
CA SER A 209 -6.81 -3.56 15.37
C SER A 209 -5.58 -3.21 16.20
N GLU A 210 -5.61 -3.57 17.48
CA GLU A 210 -4.50 -3.34 18.42
C GLU A 210 -3.19 -4.04 18.04
N LEU A 211 -3.28 -5.12 17.26
CA LEU A 211 -2.13 -5.87 16.73
C LEU A 211 -1.41 -5.14 15.58
N GLN A 212 -2.06 -4.15 14.97
CA GLN A 212 -1.51 -3.39 13.87
C GLN A 212 -0.80 -2.13 14.40
N GLN A 213 0.23 -1.71 13.67
CA GLN A 213 0.91 -0.45 13.89
C GLN A 213 0.59 0.51 12.75
N PHE A 214 0.45 1.78 13.07
CA PHE A 214 0.17 2.82 12.10
C PHE A 214 1.02 4.06 12.35
N GLN A 215 1.18 4.87 11.32
CA GLN A 215 1.72 6.22 11.44
C GLN A 215 1.03 7.14 10.44
N ILE A 216 0.89 8.41 10.80
CA ILE A 216 0.34 9.45 9.94
C ILE A 216 1.44 10.48 9.71
N VAL A 217 1.70 10.80 8.45
CA VAL A 217 2.65 11.83 8.01
C VAL A 217 1.89 12.82 7.15
N PHE A 218 1.63 14.00 7.68
CA PHE A 218 1.15 15.10 6.87
C PHE A 218 2.32 15.88 6.30
N TYR A 219 2.25 16.34 5.06
CA TYR A 219 3.33 17.12 4.46
C TYR A 219 2.83 18.26 3.58
N ASN A 220 3.63 19.31 3.56
CA ASN A 220 3.58 20.42 2.63
C ASN A 220 5.03 20.67 2.18
N ASP A 221 5.64 21.79 2.54
CA ASP A 221 7.08 22.05 2.41
C ASP A 221 7.94 21.12 3.28
N LYS A 222 7.40 20.68 4.44
CA LYS A 222 8.10 19.76 5.35
C LYS A 222 7.14 18.68 5.86
N PRO A 223 7.57 17.40 5.92
CA PRO A 223 6.76 16.35 6.52
C PRO A 223 6.73 16.49 8.04
N THR A 224 5.52 16.40 8.59
CA THR A 224 5.23 16.36 10.03
C THR A 224 4.54 15.05 10.32
N ALA A 225 5.21 14.19 11.08
CA ALA A 225 4.63 12.95 11.57
C ALA A 225 3.82 13.20 12.84
N PHE A 226 2.73 12.46 13.03
CA PHE A 226 2.06 12.37 14.33
C PHE A 226 3.05 11.84 15.37
N GLN A 227 3.22 12.55 16.47
CA GLN A 227 4.15 12.17 17.54
C GLN A 227 3.35 11.73 18.75
N SER A 228 3.65 10.53 19.24
CA SER A 228 3.23 10.05 20.55
C SER A 228 4.49 9.74 21.36
N GLY A 229 4.71 10.45 22.47
CA GLY A 229 5.90 10.26 23.31
C GLY A 229 7.21 10.83 22.75
N GLY A 230 7.15 11.85 21.88
CA GLY A 230 8.33 12.63 21.44
C GLY A 230 9.22 11.95 20.39
N SER A 231 8.88 10.76 19.91
CA SER A 231 9.61 10.04 18.86
C SER A 231 8.76 9.85 17.61
N VAL A 232 9.39 9.87 16.42
CA VAL A 232 8.75 9.52 15.15
C VAL A 232 8.96 8.02 14.90
N GLN A 233 7.98 7.22 15.32
CA GLN A 233 7.99 5.75 15.19
C GLN A 233 6.57 5.25 14.91
N LEU A 234 6.45 4.03 14.39
CA LEU A 234 5.15 3.38 14.23
C LEU A 234 4.46 3.24 15.60
N ILE A 235 3.18 3.58 15.64
CA ILE A 235 2.36 3.63 16.86
C ILE A 235 1.41 2.43 16.85
N GLN A 236 1.19 1.80 18.00
CA GLN A 236 0.22 0.69 18.09
C GLN A 236 -1.22 1.18 17.90
N GLY A 237 -2.06 0.33 17.30
CA GLY A 237 -3.49 0.55 17.07
C GLY A 237 -4.36 0.48 18.34
N GLN A 238 -3.83 0.86 19.50
CA GLN A 238 -4.58 0.93 20.76
C GLN A 238 -5.60 2.07 20.71
N SER A 239 -6.78 1.89 21.30
CA SER A 239 -7.89 2.86 21.20
C SER A 239 -7.48 4.29 21.61
N ASN A 240 -6.76 4.44 22.72
CA ASN A 240 -6.29 5.74 23.22
C ASN A 240 -5.35 6.46 22.23
N LEU A 241 -4.42 5.72 21.60
CA LEU A 241 -3.48 6.25 20.62
C LEU A 241 -4.18 6.58 19.30
N VAL A 242 -5.14 5.75 18.90
CA VAL A 242 -6.00 6.00 17.74
C VAL A 242 -6.84 7.26 17.96
N ASP A 243 -7.40 7.48 19.15
CA ASP A 243 -8.21 8.67 19.43
C ASP A 243 -7.38 9.96 19.49
N ALA A 244 -6.16 9.88 20.02
CA ALA A 244 -5.17 10.96 19.93
C ALA A 244 -4.83 11.28 18.46
N ALA A 245 -4.61 10.24 17.64
CA ALA A 245 -4.36 10.38 16.21
C ALA A 245 -5.56 11.01 15.47
N LYS A 246 -6.80 10.60 15.78
CA LYS A 246 -8.02 11.21 15.21
C LYS A 246 -8.10 12.70 15.53
N THR A 247 -7.76 13.08 16.76
CA THR A 247 -7.73 14.50 17.18
C THR A 247 -6.68 15.30 16.40
N TYR A 248 -5.48 14.72 16.25
CA TYR A 248 -4.41 15.29 15.42
C TYR A 248 -4.82 15.47 13.95
N VAL A 249 -5.50 14.48 13.36
CA VAL A 249 -6.00 14.56 11.97
C VAL A 249 -7.03 15.70 11.82
N ARG A 250 -7.93 15.85 12.79
CA ARG A 250 -8.96 16.89 12.76
C ARG A 250 -8.36 18.29 12.79
N SER A 251 -7.31 18.52 13.57
CA SER A 251 -6.68 19.85 13.73
C SER A 251 -5.86 20.32 12.53
N MET A 252 -5.53 19.44 11.57
CA MET A 252 -4.73 19.81 10.41
C MET A 252 -5.40 20.83 9.50
N ARG A 253 -4.63 21.69 8.85
CA ARG A 253 -5.13 22.69 7.89
C ARG A 253 -4.24 22.66 6.66
N ALA A 254 -4.80 22.86 5.47
CA ALA A 254 -3.96 22.95 4.28
C ALA A 254 -3.26 24.31 4.23
N PHE A 255 -1.95 24.32 3.98
CA PHE A 255 -1.15 25.51 3.69
C PHE A 255 0.22 25.13 3.12
N GLY A 256 0.86 26.06 2.41
CA GLY A 256 2.24 25.94 1.95
C GLY A 256 2.38 25.21 0.62
N GLY A 257 3.63 24.93 0.23
CA GLY A 257 3.96 24.18 -0.98
C GLY A 257 3.87 22.68 -0.79
N THR A 258 4.56 21.94 -1.65
CA THR A 258 4.47 20.47 -1.69
C THR A 258 5.82 19.83 -1.94
N GLU A 259 6.28 18.97 -1.03
CA GLU A 259 7.53 18.22 -1.12
C GLU A 259 7.28 16.71 -0.94
N HIS A 260 6.77 16.08 -2.00
CA HIS A 260 6.38 14.65 -2.00
C HIS A 260 7.54 13.72 -1.65
N GLY A 261 8.72 13.97 -2.22
CA GLY A 261 9.87 13.07 -2.12
C GLY A 261 10.41 12.95 -0.69
N VAL A 262 10.43 14.05 0.07
CA VAL A 262 10.90 14.04 1.46
C VAL A 262 9.92 13.29 2.36
N ALA A 263 8.61 13.47 2.13
CA ALA A 263 7.57 12.77 2.87
C ALA A 263 7.60 11.25 2.66
N LEU A 264 7.68 10.80 1.39
CA LEU A 264 7.80 9.38 1.07
C LEU A 264 9.07 8.75 1.64
N LYS A 265 10.20 9.46 1.59
CA LYS A 265 11.45 8.99 2.21
C LYS A 265 11.35 8.88 3.74
N MET A 266 10.66 9.82 4.40
CA MET A 266 10.38 9.72 5.83
C MET A 266 9.51 8.50 6.14
N ALA A 267 8.47 8.25 5.36
CA ALA A 267 7.60 7.09 5.51
C ALA A 267 8.38 5.76 5.38
N LEU A 268 9.21 5.64 4.34
CA LEU A 268 10.00 4.44 4.08
C LEU A 268 11.06 4.14 5.15
N ARG A 269 11.57 5.17 5.86
CA ARG A 269 12.50 4.96 6.99
C ARG A 269 11.88 4.18 8.15
N MET A 270 10.56 4.23 8.29
CA MET A 270 9.83 3.44 9.29
C MET A 270 9.61 1.99 8.86
N ARG A 271 10.05 1.62 7.65
CA ARG A 271 9.92 0.30 7.01
C ARG A 271 8.51 -0.29 7.10
N PRO A 272 7.44 0.42 6.69
CA PRO A 272 6.09 -0.12 6.74
C PRO A 272 5.90 -1.32 5.80
N ASP A 273 4.79 -2.04 5.95
CA ASP A 273 4.38 -3.02 4.94
C ASP A 273 3.62 -2.31 3.81
N VAL A 274 2.82 -1.30 4.17
CA VAL A 274 1.97 -0.57 3.23
C VAL A 274 2.05 0.94 3.48
N ILE A 275 2.25 1.70 2.42
CA ILE A 275 2.09 3.16 2.39
C ILE A 275 0.83 3.49 1.60
N PHE A 276 -0.06 4.28 2.18
CA PHE A 276 -1.11 4.97 1.45
C PHE A 276 -0.67 6.42 1.23
N PHE A 277 -0.38 6.76 -0.02
CA PHE A 277 0.06 8.08 -0.41
C PHE A 277 -1.08 8.85 -1.06
N LEU A 278 -1.39 10.03 -0.53
CA LEU A 278 -2.49 10.86 -0.98
C LEU A 278 -2.00 12.27 -1.32
N THR A 279 -2.37 12.76 -2.49
CA THR A 279 -2.05 14.11 -2.99
C THR A 279 -3.03 14.50 -4.10
N ASP A 280 -3.10 15.77 -4.46
CA ASP A 280 -3.85 16.25 -5.62
C ASP A 280 -3.02 16.24 -6.92
N ALA A 281 -1.86 15.57 -6.90
CA ALA A 281 -0.92 15.38 -8.02
C ALA A 281 -0.48 16.67 -8.72
N ARG A 282 -0.62 17.83 -8.06
CA ARG A 282 -0.11 19.10 -8.57
C ARG A 282 1.41 19.18 -8.47
N ILE A 283 1.95 20.25 -9.04
CA ILE A 283 3.38 20.57 -9.06
C ILE A 283 3.89 20.69 -7.61
N PRO A 284 5.08 20.15 -7.29
CA PRO A 284 6.04 19.49 -8.18
C PRO A 284 5.74 18.01 -8.44
N ARG A 285 6.02 17.53 -9.67
CA ARG A 285 5.98 16.10 -9.99
C ARG A 285 7.30 15.44 -9.58
N LEU A 286 7.24 14.19 -9.14
CA LEU A 286 8.46 13.40 -8.91
C LEU A 286 9.13 13.05 -10.26
N SER A 287 10.44 13.29 -10.36
CA SER A 287 11.22 12.90 -11.52
C SER A 287 11.45 11.39 -11.58
N SER A 288 11.81 10.86 -12.75
CA SER A 288 12.11 9.43 -12.89
C SER A 288 13.25 8.97 -11.99
N SER A 289 14.22 9.83 -11.67
CA SER A 289 15.30 9.48 -10.73
C SER A 289 14.80 9.39 -9.29
N GLN A 290 13.92 10.30 -8.88
CA GLN A 290 13.28 10.27 -7.55
C GLN A 290 12.37 9.04 -7.41
N LEU A 291 11.57 8.70 -8.44
CA LEU A 291 10.75 7.49 -8.46
C LEU A 291 11.60 6.22 -8.32
N ARG A 292 12.73 6.14 -9.02
CA ARG A 292 13.69 5.02 -8.87
C ARG A 292 14.27 4.95 -7.46
N GLU A 293 14.65 6.09 -6.86
CA GLU A 293 15.15 6.13 -5.48
C GLU A 293 14.10 5.60 -4.49
N ILE A 294 12.85 6.05 -4.64
CA ILE A 294 11.72 5.60 -3.81
C ILE A 294 11.48 4.11 -3.99
N ARG A 295 11.48 3.62 -5.23
CA ARG A 295 11.30 2.20 -5.55
C ARG A 295 12.38 1.35 -4.90
N GLN A 296 13.65 1.75 -4.99
CA GLN A 296 14.76 1.01 -4.39
C GLN A 296 14.55 0.85 -2.88
N ARG A 297 14.25 1.95 -2.17
CA ARG A 297 13.99 1.94 -0.72
C ARG A 297 12.75 1.11 -0.35
N ALA A 298 11.70 1.14 -1.18
CA ALA A 298 10.50 0.34 -0.98
C ALA A 298 10.79 -1.16 -1.11
N VAL A 299 11.59 -1.56 -2.11
CA VAL A 299 12.04 -2.95 -2.28
C VAL A 299 12.88 -3.42 -1.09
N GLU A 300 13.81 -2.59 -0.60
CA GLU A 300 14.65 -2.89 0.57
C GLU A 300 13.85 -3.06 1.88
N SER A 301 12.70 -2.40 1.97
CA SER A 301 11.80 -2.48 3.13
C SER A 301 10.66 -3.49 2.96
N GLY A 302 10.44 -4.02 1.76
CA GLY A 302 9.28 -4.85 1.44
C GLY A 302 7.96 -4.07 1.43
N THR A 303 8.02 -2.76 1.18
CA THR A 303 6.87 -1.84 1.24
C THR A 303 6.09 -1.84 -0.07
N THR A 304 4.76 -1.96 0.02
CA THR A 304 3.83 -1.65 -1.07
C THR A 304 3.37 -0.19 -0.98
N ILE A 305 3.36 0.55 -2.09
CA ILE A 305 2.91 1.96 -2.11
C ILE A 305 1.64 2.08 -2.95
N HIS A 306 0.52 2.39 -2.31
CA HIS A 306 -0.72 2.78 -2.96
C HIS A 306 -0.75 4.30 -3.14
N ALA A 307 -1.26 4.76 -4.28
CA ALA A 307 -1.36 6.18 -4.59
C ALA A 307 -2.83 6.58 -4.83
N ILE A 308 -3.26 7.63 -4.14
CA ILE A 308 -4.58 8.23 -4.26
C ILE A 308 -4.40 9.65 -4.76
N GLU A 309 -5.03 9.94 -5.89
CA GLU A 309 -5.03 11.24 -6.54
C GLU A 309 -6.37 11.93 -6.38
N PHE A 310 -6.36 13.14 -5.85
CA PHE A 310 -7.50 14.03 -5.97
C PHE A 310 -7.40 14.86 -7.24
N GLY A 311 -8.50 14.93 -7.98
CA GLY A 311 -8.57 15.83 -9.12
C GLY A 311 -9.97 16.35 -9.36
N THR A 312 -10.04 17.32 -10.25
CA THR A 312 -11.27 18.04 -10.59
C THR A 312 -11.78 17.67 -11.97
N GLU A 313 -11.04 16.80 -12.66
CA GLU A 313 -11.40 16.33 -13.98
C GLU A 313 -12.40 15.17 -13.86
N PRO A 314 -13.34 15.03 -14.81
CA PRO A 314 -14.28 13.92 -14.82
C PRO A 314 -13.60 12.57 -15.01
N SER A 315 -12.44 12.58 -15.66
CA SER A 315 -11.72 11.40 -16.07
C SER A 315 -10.34 11.36 -15.41
N ARG A 316 -9.91 10.14 -15.11
CA ARG A 316 -8.58 9.84 -14.59
C ARG A 316 -7.49 10.35 -15.55
N PRO A 317 -6.49 11.11 -15.07
CA PRO A 317 -5.34 11.49 -15.88
C PRO A 317 -4.56 10.26 -16.37
N THR A 318 -4.10 10.29 -17.61
CA THR A 318 -3.32 9.19 -18.21
C THR A 318 -1.82 9.31 -17.92
N ASP A 319 -1.32 10.52 -17.69
CA ASP A 319 0.08 10.82 -17.36
C ASP A 319 0.20 11.42 -15.96
N SER A 320 -0.07 10.60 -14.94
CA SER A 320 0.21 10.96 -13.54
C SER A 320 1.39 10.16 -13.02
N PHE A 321 2.35 10.84 -12.39
CA PHE A 321 3.51 10.17 -11.78
C PHE A 321 3.09 9.20 -10.66
N LEU A 322 1.87 9.35 -10.13
CA LEU A 322 1.28 8.47 -9.12
C LEU A 322 0.94 7.09 -9.68
N ILE A 323 0.60 7.00 -10.97
CA ILE A 323 0.36 5.73 -11.67
C ILE A 323 1.67 4.94 -11.69
N ASP A 324 2.76 5.59 -12.10
CA ASP A 324 4.10 5.01 -12.10
C ASP A 324 4.56 4.65 -10.69
N LEU A 325 4.34 5.54 -9.71
CA LEU A 325 4.70 5.30 -8.32
C LEU A 325 4.01 4.04 -7.78
N ALA A 326 2.70 3.90 -7.97
CA ALA A 326 1.97 2.73 -7.50
C ALA A 326 2.39 1.46 -8.24
N GLY A 327 2.46 1.52 -9.58
CA GLY A 327 2.82 0.37 -10.42
C GLY A 327 4.22 -0.16 -10.13
N GLN A 328 5.21 0.72 -9.95
CA GLN A 328 6.59 0.32 -9.65
C GLN A 328 6.77 -0.31 -8.26
N ASN A 329 5.83 -0.08 -7.35
CA ASN A 329 5.88 -0.53 -5.96
C ASN A 329 4.81 -1.60 -5.64
N GLY A 330 4.20 -2.21 -6.67
CA GLY A 330 3.22 -3.28 -6.50
C GLY A 330 1.92 -2.85 -5.80
N GLY A 331 1.63 -1.55 -5.82
CA GLY A 331 0.41 -0.98 -5.26
C GLY A 331 -0.66 -0.73 -6.31
N GLN A 332 -1.65 0.06 -5.91
CA GLN A 332 -2.80 0.42 -6.73
C GLN A 332 -2.90 1.94 -6.79
N TYR A 333 -3.38 2.43 -7.94
CA TYR A 333 -3.65 3.83 -8.17
C TYR A 333 -5.16 4.08 -8.21
N GLN A 334 -5.63 5.04 -7.41
CA GLN A 334 -7.01 5.46 -7.35
C GLN A 334 -7.13 6.96 -7.64
N TYR A 335 -8.08 7.31 -8.51
CA TYR A 335 -8.44 8.70 -8.78
C TYR A 335 -9.76 9.04 -8.09
N VAL A 336 -9.83 10.19 -7.45
CA VAL A 336 -11.02 10.66 -6.72
C VAL A 336 -11.43 12.02 -7.27
N ASP A 337 -12.60 12.07 -7.91
CA ASP A 337 -13.19 13.31 -8.44
C ASP A 337 -13.77 14.14 -7.29
N VAL A 338 -13.10 15.25 -6.97
CA VAL A 338 -13.43 16.16 -5.88
C VAL A 338 -14.83 16.77 -6.02
N ARG A 339 -15.36 16.87 -7.24
CA ARG A 339 -16.68 17.46 -7.48
C ARG A 339 -17.81 16.55 -7.04
N LYS A 340 -17.55 15.25 -6.90
CA LYS A 340 -18.50 14.22 -6.44
C LYS A 340 -18.41 13.91 -4.94
N LEU A 341 -17.53 14.61 -4.21
CA LEU A 341 -17.27 14.41 -2.77
C LEU A 341 -18.19 15.22 -1.85
#